data_AF-A0A7Y3CI80-F1
#
_entry.id   AF-A0A7Y3CI80-F1
#
_cell.length_a   1.000
_cell.length_b   1.000
_cell.length_c   1.000
_cell.angle_alpha   90.00
_cell.angle_beta   90.00
_cell.angle_gamma   90.00
#
_symmetry.space_group_name_H-M   'P 1'
#
loop_
_entity.id
_entity.type
_entity.pdbx_description
1 polymer ?
#
loop_
_entity_poly.entity_id
_entity_poly.type
_entity_poly.pdbx_seq_one_letter_code
_entity_poly.pdbx_strand_id
1 'polypeptide(L)' 'MSEYIEHDIEGNSVGLVEQQTFMFAEPPDEMTLECGASLGPVSIAYETYGQLNERRSNAILICHALSGDSH' A
#
# COMPACT_ATOMS: atom_id res chain seq x y z
N MET A 1 -15.89 5.35 -22.73
CA MET A 1 -15.61 4.17 -23.56
C MET A 1 -14.81 3.24 -22.66
N SER A 2 -15.46 2.54 -21.72
CA SER A 2 -16.13 1.25 -21.94
C SER A 2 -15.09 0.25 -22.44
N GLU A 3 -14.71 -0.83 -21.77
CA GLU A 3 -15.16 -1.58 -20.59
C GLU A 3 -13.95 -2.46 -20.18
N TYR A 4 -13.91 -3.01 -18.97
CA TYR A 4 -13.34 -4.33 -18.59
C TYR A 4 -13.19 -4.33 -17.05
N ILE A 5 -14.32 -4.36 -16.35
CA ILE A 5 -14.34 -4.96 -15.02
C ILE A 5 -14.68 -6.42 -15.29
N GLU A 6 -13.65 -7.26 -15.43
CA GLU A 6 -13.82 -8.69 -15.22
C GLU A 6 -14.28 -8.84 -13.77
N HIS A 7 -15.60 -8.94 -13.59
CA HIS A 7 -16.16 -9.37 -12.32
C HIS A 7 -15.76 -10.82 -12.15
N ASP A 8 -15.15 -11.14 -11.01
CA ASP A 8 -14.93 -12.52 -10.60
C ASP A 8 -16.29 -13.25 -10.61
N ILE A 9 -16.26 -14.55 -10.93
CA ILE A 9 -17.39 -15.38 -11.38
C ILE A 9 -18.57 -15.44 -10.37
N GLU A 10 -18.34 -14.98 -9.14
CA GLU A 10 -19.28 -14.98 -8.02
C GLU A 10 -19.65 -13.57 -7.50
N GLY A 11 -19.12 -12.49 -8.09
CA GLY A 11 -19.39 -11.12 -7.65
C GLY A 11 -18.80 -10.77 -6.28
N ASN A 12 -17.77 -11.49 -5.85
CA ASN A 12 -17.13 -11.28 -4.56
C ASN A 12 -16.25 -10.02 -4.60
N SER A 13 -16.57 -9.06 -3.75
CA SER A 13 -15.75 -7.88 -3.47
C SER A 13 -15.16 -8.00 -2.07
N VAL A 14 -13.99 -7.40 -1.87
CA VAL A 14 -13.36 -7.25 -0.55
C VAL A 14 -14.11 -6.28 0.37
N GLY A 15 -15.15 -5.61 -0.14
CA GLY A 15 -15.96 -4.66 0.62
C GLY A 15 -15.28 -3.31 0.80
N LEU A 16 -15.74 -2.54 1.80
CA LEU A 16 -15.10 -1.27 2.17
C LEU A 16 -13.79 -1.55 2.91
N VAL A 17 -12.75 -0.86 2.49
CA VAL A 17 -11.42 -0.88 3.12
C VAL A 17 -11.06 0.52 3.58
N GLU A 18 -10.26 0.58 4.66
CA GLU A 18 -9.82 1.83 5.25
C GLU A 18 -8.35 2.06 4.94
N GLN A 19 -8.04 3.25 4.42
CA GLN A 19 -6.67 3.72 4.24
C GLN A 19 -6.00 3.88 5.60
N GLN A 20 -4.82 3.29 5.72
CA GLN A 20 -3.95 3.38 6.88
C GLN A 20 -2.72 4.22 6.55
N THR A 21 -2.09 4.78 7.58
CA THR A 21 -0.87 5.59 7.45
C THR A 21 0.22 5.02 8.34
N PHE A 22 1.40 4.79 7.77
CA PHE A 22 2.61 4.43 8.48
C PHE A 22 3.60 5.59 8.45
N MET A 23 4.06 6.03 9.62
CA MET A 23 5.09 7.07 9.76
C MET A 23 6.48 6.40 9.79
N PHE A 24 7.37 6.87 8.92
CA PHE A 24 8.74 6.39 8.79
C PHE A 24 9.74 7.55 8.86
N ALA A 25 10.97 7.27 9.30
CA ALA A 25 12.04 8.25 9.43
C ALA A 25 11.64 9.49 10.23
N GLU A 26 11.07 9.29 11.42
CA GLU A 26 10.77 10.37 12.35
C GLU A 26 12.05 10.88 13.03
N PRO A 27 12.16 12.18 13.35
CA PRO A 27 13.35 12.72 14.01
C PRO A 27 13.74 11.94 15.27
N PRO A 28 15.03 11.61 15.46
CA PRO A 28 16.21 12.10 14.74
C PRO A 28 16.59 11.28 13.49
N ASP A 29 15.81 10.27 13.13
CA ASP A 29 16.13 9.38 12.01
C ASP A 29 15.70 10.01 10.67
N GLU A 30 16.48 9.78 9.61
CA GLU A 30 16.21 10.27 8.26
C GLU A 30 16.47 9.15 7.23
N MET A 31 15.72 9.15 6.12
CA MET A 31 15.94 8.24 5.00
C MET A 31 16.92 8.87 3.99
N THR A 32 18.10 8.27 3.83
CA THR A 32 19.01 8.65 2.75
C THR A 32 18.52 8.12 1.41
N LEU A 33 18.25 9.02 0.48
CA LEU A 33 17.85 8.71 -0.90
C LEU A 33 19.06 8.33 -1.74
N GLU A 34 18.83 7.64 -2.87
CA GLU A 34 19.92 7.27 -3.81
C GLU A 34 20.70 8.48 -4.34
N CYS A 35 20.06 9.66 -4.42
CA CYS A 35 20.72 10.91 -4.80
C CYS A 35 21.56 11.56 -3.68
N GLY A 36 21.61 10.96 -2.50
CA GLY A 36 22.36 11.43 -1.34
C GLY A 36 21.64 12.45 -0.45
N ALA A 37 20.43 12.86 -0.80
CA ALA A 37 19.61 13.72 0.05
C ALA A 37 18.95 12.94 1.20
N SER A 38 18.61 13.63 2.29
CA SER A 38 17.82 13.08 3.39
C SER A 38 16.34 13.43 3.23
N LEU A 39 15.46 12.49 3.60
CA LEU A 39 14.02 12.69 3.66
C LEU A 39 13.46 12.16 4.99
N GLY A 40 12.76 13.01 5.72
CA GLY A 40 12.08 12.64 6.97
C GLY A 40 11.34 13.85 7.59
N PRO A 41 10.19 13.64 8.24
CA PRO A 41 9.42 12.39 8.32
C PRO A 41 8.71 12.03 7.01
N VAL A 42 8.52 10.73 6.77
CA VAL A 42 7.82 10.16 5.61
C VAL A 42 6.51 9.53 6.06
N SER A 43 5.40 9.95 5.46
CA SER A 43 4.09 9.34 5.65
C SER A 43 3.78 8.43 4.47
N ILE A 44 3.52 7.15 4.74
CA ILE A 44 3.18 6.14 3.74
C ILE A 44 1.72 5.75 3.93
N ALA A 45 0.88 6.11 2.97
CA ALA A 45 -0.51 5.64 2.90
C ALA A 45 -0.57 4.24 2.28
N TYR A 46 -1.34 3.33 2.87
CA TYR A 46 -1.51 1.97 2.37
C TYR A 46 -2.86 1.39 2.77
N GLU A 47 -3.30 0.38 2.04
CA GLU A 47 -4.48 -0.44 2.36
C GLU A 47 -4.06 -1.90 2.50
N THR A 48 -4.79 -2.65 3.33
CA THR A 48 -4.55 -4.09 3.53
C THR A 48 -5.80 -4.88 3.24
N TYR A 49 -5.65 -5.95 2.45
CA TYR A 49 -6.75 -6.83 2.08
C TYR A 49 -6.49 -8.22 2.67
N GLY A 50 -7.35 -8.65 3.59
CA GLY A 50 -7.18 -9.90 4.34
C GLY A 50 -6.42 -9.73 5.66
N GLN A 51 -5.89 -10.82 6.22
CA GLN A 51 -5.23 -10.85 7.52
C GLN A 51 -3.89 -11.60 7.46
N LEU A 52 -2.89 -11.10 8.19
CA LEU A 52 -1.62 -11.80 8.38
C LEU A 52 -1.83 -13.07 9.22
N ASN A 53 -1.17 -14.16 8.84
CA ASN A 53 -1.07 -15.35 9.68
C ASN A 53 -0.15 -15.10 10.88
N GLU A 54 -0.22 -15.96 11.91
CA GLU A 54 0.58 -15.81 13.14
C GLU A 54 2.09 -15.71 12.87
N ARG A 55 2.56 -16.40 11.82
CA ARG A 55 3.96 -16.42 11.39
C ARG A 55 4.34 -15.24 10.49
N ARG A 56 3.39 -14.37 10.14
CA ARG A 56 3.53 -13.22 9.22
C ARG A 56 4.19 -13.57 7.88
N SER A 57 3.87 -14.75 7.37
CA SER A 57 4.53 -15.34 6.19
C SER A 57 3.71 -15.26 4.90
N ASN A 58 2.53 -14.61 4.96
CA ASN A 58 1.59 -14.49 3.85
C ASN A 58 1.41 -13.04 3.35
N ALA A 59 2.34 -12.14 3.66
CA ALA A 59 2.30 -10.78 3.15
C ALA A 59 2.69 -10.73 1.67
N ILE A 60 1.89 -10.03 0.87
CA ILE A 60 2.19 -9.73 -0.53
C ILE A 60 2.11 -8.21 -0.69
N LEU A 61 3.15 -7.60 -1.26
CA LEU A 61 3.18 -6.16 -1.56
C LEU A 61 2.77 -5.94 -3.02
N ILE A 62 1.76 -5.11 -3.22
CA ILE A 62 1.33 -4.65 -4.55
C ILE A 62 1.84 -3.22 -4.74
N CYS A 63 2.63 -3.01 -5.79
CA CYS A 63 3.06 -1.68 -6.21
C CYS A 63 2.15 -1.19 -7.33
N HIS A 64 1.63 0.03 -7.19
CA HIS A 64 0.76 0.63 -8.19
C HIS A 64 1.56 1.12 -9.41
N ALA A 65 0.87 1.25 -10.54
CA ALA A 65 1.41 1.97 -11.70
C ALA A 65 1.46 3.48 -11.42
N LEU A 66 2.16 4.26 -12.24
CA LEU A 66 2.41 5.69 -11.99
C LEU A 66 1.14 6.52 -11.68
N SER A 67 0.01 6.21 -12.31
CA SER A 67 -1.26 6.91 -12.13
C SER A 67 -2.19 6.28 -11.08
N GLY A 68 -1.83 5.11 -10.56
CA GLY A 68 -2.58 4.45 -9.49
C GLY A 68 -2.19 5.01 -8.13
N ASP A 69 -2.99 4.65 -7.14
CA ASP A 69 -2.69 4.89 -5.73
C ASP A 69 -3.05 3.63 -4.92
N SER A 70 -3.20 3.74 -3.61
CA SER A 70 -3.50 2.61 -2.74
C SER A 70 -4.97 2.17 -2.76
N HIS A 71 -5.83 2.81 -3.57
CA HIS A 71 -7.27 2.57 -3.67
C HIS A 71 -7.68 1.87 -4.99
#